data_AF-A0A653IAC9-F1
#
_entry.id   AF-A0A653IAC9-F1
#
_cell.length_a   1.000
_cell.length_b   1.000
_cell.length_c   1.000
_cell.angle_alpha   90.00
_cell.angle_beta   90.00
_cell.angle_gamma   90.00
#
_symmetry.space_group_name_H-M   'P 1'
#
loop_
_entity.id
_entity.type
_entity.pdbx_description
1 polymer ?
#
loop_
_entity_poly.entity_id
_entity_poly.type
_entity_poly.pdbx_seq_one_letter_code
_entity_poly.pdbx_strand_id
1 'polypeptide(L)'
;MKEEYSMKVVSCLNDFFKNNKEPLEVDLLRGLPPVVLLLKDGAKRSFPVETNLHDELLNDIKRLVQECLDPETLRNLDIDTDLPDFFVTKAPLYSPYHYLVTFIED
;
A
#
# COMPACT_ATOMS: atom_id res chain seq x y z
N MET A 1 8.24 14.51 3.52
CA MET A 1 7.63 14.60 2.17
C MET A 1 6.18 15.08 2.26
N LYS A 2 5.75 16.22 1.66
CA LYS A 2 4.67 17.01 2.30
C LYS A 2 3.19 16.60 2.10
N GLU A 3 2.72 16.20 0.93
CA GLU A 3 1.37 15.63 0.69
C GLU A 3 1.23 15.23 -0.78
N GLU A 4 1.81 16.07 -1.64
CA GLU A 4 1.90 15.87 -3.09
C GLU A 4 2.57 14.55 -3.47
N TYR A 5 3.67 14.18 -2.82
CA TYR A 5 4.32 12.88 -3.03
C TYR A 5 3.45 11.71 -2.61
N SER A 6 2.72 11.83 -1.50
CA SER A 6 1.77 10.82 -1.04
C SER A 6 0.67 10.59 -2.08
N MET A 7 0.19 11.65 -2.73
CA MET A 7 -0.77 11.53 -3.83
C MET A 7 -0.17 10.92 -5.11
N LYS A 8 1.09 11.23 -5.45
CA LYS A 8 1.79 10.56 -6.56
C LYS A 8 1.92 9.05 -6.30
N VAL A 9 2.26 8.65 -5.08
CA VAL A 9 2.34 7.24 -4.66
C VAL A 9 0.97 6.56 -4.77
N VAL A 10 -0.10 7.21 -4.29
CA VAL A 10 -1.47 6.67 -4.40
C VAL A 10 -1.88 6.47 -5.86
N SER A 11 -1.62 7.45 -6.73
CA SER A 11 -1.92 7.32 -8.16
C SER A 11 -1.14 6.17 -8.79
N CYS A 12 0.16 6.09 -8.51
CA CYS A 12 1.04 5.06 -9.02
C CYS A 12 0.56 3.65 -8.63
N LEU A 13 0.23 3.43 -7.35
CA LEU A 13 -0.30 2.16 -6.86
C LEU A 13 -1.62 1.78 -7.52
N ASN A 14 -2.56 2.72 -7.63
CA ASN A 14 -3.85 2.46 -8.27
C ASN A 14 -3.71 2.14 -9.76
N ASP A 15 -2.83 2.85 -10.47
CA ASP A 15 -2.53 2.57 -11.88
C ASP A 15 -1.87 1.20 -12.04
N PHE A 16 -0.91 0.86 -11.18
CA PHE A 16 -0.25 -0.45 -11.17
C PHE A 16 -1.24 -1.58 -10.91
N PHE A 17 -2.11 -1.47 -9.89
CA PHE A 17 -3.12 -2.49 -9.59
C PHE A 17 -4.09 -2.66 -10.74
N LYS A 18 -4.57 -1.56 -11.32
CA LYS A 18 -5.46 -1.59 -12.48
C LYS A 18 -4.81 -2.28 -13.69
N ASN A 19 -3.56 -1.97 -13.99
CA ASN A 19 -2.84 -2.55 -15.13
C ASN A 19 -2.58 -4.06 -14.95
N ASN A 20 -2.34 -4.49 -13.72
CA ASN A 20 -2.14 -5.90 -13.37
C ASN A 20 -3.44 -6.66 -13.07
N LYS A 21 -4.61 -6.00 -13.15
CA LYS A 21 -5.94 -6.55 -12.79
C LYS A 21 -5.99 -7.04 -11.34
N GLU A 22 -5.22 -6.43 -10.47
CA GLU A 22 -5.27 -6.68 -9.04
C GLU A 22 -6.56 -6.07 -8.46
N PRO A 23 -7.29 -6.78 -7.60
CA PRO A 23 -8.53 -6.29 -7.02
C PRO A 23 -8.25 -5.36 -5.81
N LEU A 24 -7.26 -4.49 -5.94
CA LEU A 24 -6.78 -3.62 -4.86
C LEU A 24 -7.00 -2.16 -5.24
N GLU A 25 -7.42 -1.36 -4.27
CA GLU A 25 -7.59 0.08 -4.39
C GLU A 25 -6.92 0.74 -3.18
N VAL A 26 -6.32 1.91 -3.39
CA VAL A 26 -5.59 2.65 -2.36
C VAL A 26 -6.10 4.06 -2.26
N ASP A 27 -6.33 4.51 -1.02
CA ASP A 27 -6.65 5.89 -0.68
C ASP A 27 -5.66 6.45 0.34
N LEU A 28 -5.47 7.77 0.33
CA LEU A 28 -4.67 8.47 1.33
C LEU A 28 -5.48 8.68 2.62
N LEU A 29 -5.04 8.08 3.73
CA LEU A 29 -5.60 8.41 5.06
C LEU A 29 -4.87 9.55 5.74
N ARG A 30 -3.54 9.61 5.56
CA ARG A 30 -2.70 10.62 6.17
C ARG A 30 -1.51 10.90 5.27
N GLY A 31 -1.42 12.12 4.75
CA GLY A 31 -0.31 12.59 3.90
C GLY A 31 0.92 13.09 4.65
N LEU A 32 0.84 13.21 5.98
CA LEU A 32 1.95 13.67 6.84
C LEU A 32 2.62 12.48 7.54
N PRO A 33 3.96 12.45 7.69
CA PRO A 33 4.69 11.36 8.32
C PRO A 33 4.13 10.96 9.70
N PRO A 34 3.97 9.64 10.00
CA PRO A 34 4.06 8.56 9.03
C PRO A 34 2.93 8.63 7.99
N VAL A 35 3.26 8.46 6.72
CA VAL A 35 2.27 8.45 5.63
C VAL A 35 1.47 7.16 5.74
N VAL A 36 0.15 7.26 5.78
CA VAL A 36 -0.75 6.11 5.92
C VAL A 36 -1.67 6.03 4.73
N LEU A 37 -1.65 4.89 4.05
CA LEU A 37 -2.58 4.56 2.98
C LEU A 37 -3.58 3.52 3.47
N LEU A 38 -4.86 3.70 3.12
CA LEU A 38 -5.88 2.68 3.26
C LEU A 38 -5.92 1.87 1.98
N LEU A 39 -5.63 0.58 2.08
CA LEU A 39 -5.81 -0.35 1.00
C LEU A 39 -7.11 -1.12 1.20
N LYS A 40 -7.88 -1.29 0.12
CA LYS A 40 -9.13 -2.03 0.08
C LYS A 40 -9.00 -3.20 -0.89
N ASP A 41 -9.36 -4.39 -0.43
CA ASP A 41 -9.46 -5.59 -1.26
C ASP A 41 -10.89 -5.75 -1.81
N GLY A 42 -11.07 -5.45 -3.09
CA GLY A 42 -12.33 -5.55 -3.83
C GLY A 42 -12.76 -6.99 -4.12
N ALA A 43 -11.84 -7.95 -4.12
CA ALA A 43 -12.17 -9.38 -4.19
C ALA A 43 -12.73 -9.90 -2.86
N LYS A 44 -12.74 -9.05 -1.81
CA LYS A 44 -13.23 -9.39 -0.47
C LYS A 44 -12.58 -10.67 0.03
N ARG A 45 -11.29 -10.82 -0.23
CA ARG A 45 -10.49 -11.89 0.36
C ARG A 45 -10.34 -11.58 1.85
N SER A 46 -11.28 -12.08 2.65
CA SER A 46 -11.13 -12.21 4.11
C SER A 46 -10.93 -13.67 4.42
N PHE A 47 -9.79 -14.02 5.01
CA PHE A 47 -9.58 -15.38 5.47
C PHE A 47 -10.22 -15.62 6.85
N PRO A 48 -10.62 -16.87 7.16
CA PRO A 48 -10.97 -17.27 8.53
C PRO A 48 -9.75 -17.17 9.45
N VAL A 49 -9.99 -17.26 10.76
CA VAL A 49 -9.09 -16.96 11.91
C VAL A 49 -7.70 -17.64 11.88
N GLU A 50 -7.42 -18.53 10.93
CA GLU A 50 -6.15 -19.24 10.81
C GLU A 50 -5.02 -18.28 10.41
N THR A 51 -4.04 -18.15 11.29
CA THR A 51 -2.92 -17.19 11.23
C THR A 51 -2.08 -17.30 9.96
N ASN A 52 -1.90 -18.50 9.40
CA ASN A 52 -0.95 -18.74 8.30
C ASN A 52 -1.40 -18.13 6.97
N LEU A 53 -2.70 -18.21 6.61
CA LEU A 53 -3.22 -17.63 5.37
C LEU A 53 -3.26 -16.09 5.39
N HIS A 54 -3.26 -15.52 6.60
CA HIS A 54 -3.21 -14.08 6.78
C HIS A 54 -1.84 -13.50 6.48
N ASP A 55 -0.76 -14.17 6.91
CA ASP A 55 0.60 -13.71 6.68
C ASP A 55 0.95 -13.76 5.18
N GLU A 56 0.42 -14.75 4.44
CA GLU A 56 0.60 -14.83 2.99
C GLU A 56 0.00 -13.61 2.25
N LEU A 57 -1.22 -13.19 2.59
CA LEU A 57 -1.85 -12.04 1.95
C LEU A 57 -1.16 -10.71 2.31
N LEU A 58 -0.74 -10.53 3.57
CA LEU A 58 0.02 -9.34 3.96
C LEU A 58 1.37 -9.28 3.24
N ASN A 59 2.04 -10.42 3.08
CA ASN A 59 3.27 -10.53 2.31
C ASN A 59 3.03 -10.26 0.83
N ASP A 60 1.91 -10.71 0.26
CA ASP A 60 1.56 -10.46 -1.13
C ASP A 60 1.28 -8.97 -1.37
N ILE A 61 0.50 -8.31 -0.51
CA ILE A 61 0.29 -6.86 -0.56
C ILE A 61 1.63 -6.13 -0.44
N LYS A 62 2.49 -6.55 0.50
CA LYS A 62 3.83 -5.96 0.67
C LYS A 62 4.66 -6.10 -0.61
N ARG A 63 4.67 -7.29 -1.23
CA ARG A 63 5.37 -7.56 -2.49
C ARG A 63 4.85 -6.66 -3.61
N LEU A 64 3.53 -6.55 -3.79
CA LEU A 64 2.93 -5.71 -4.83
C LEU A 64 3.26 -4.23 -4.66
N VAL A 65 3.25 -3.72 -3.42
CA VAL A 65 3.66 -2.35 -3.12
C VAL A 65 5.16 -2.14 -3.43
N GLN A 66 6.02 -3.11 -3.08
CA GLN A 66 7.45 -3.06 -3.41
C GLN A 66 7.73 -3.11 -4.91
N GLU A 67 6.99 -3.95 -5.65
CA GLU A 67 7.10 -4.05 -7.11
C GLU A 67 6.66 -2.77 -7.81
N CYS A 68 5.61 -2.12 -7.29
CA CYS A 68 5.14 -0.85 -7.83
C CYS A 68 6.10 0.31 -7.52
N LEU A 69 6.68 0.34 -6.32
CA LEU A 69 7.48 1.45 -5.84
C LEU A 69 8.97 1.13 -5.88
N ASP A 70 9.41 0.50 -6.98
CA ASP A 70 10.82 0.23 -7.20
C ASP A 70 11.63 1.55 -7.37
N PRO A 71 12.96 1.53 -7.18
CA PRO A 71 13.78 2.75 -7.24
C PRO A 71 13.73 3.52 -8.57
N GLU A 72 13.48 2.85 -9.70
CA GLU A 72 13.30 3.51 -10.99
C GLU A 72 11.94 4.21 -11.05
N THR A 73 10.87 3.54 -10.60
CA THR A 73 9.53 4.13 -10.52
C THR A 73 9.49 5.35 -9.59
N LEU A 74 10.14 5.29 -8.42
CA LEU A 74 10.23 6.43 -7.50
C LEU A 74 10.95 7.63 -8.13
N ARG A 75 12.07 7.39 -8.84
CA ARG A 75 12.78 8.46 -9.57
C ARG A 75 11.92 9.08 -10.67
N ASN A 76 11.15 8.27 -11.39
CA ASN A 76 10.21 8.74 -12.41
C ASN A 76 9.05 9.57 -11.83
N LEU A 77 8.77 9.46 -10.52
CA LEU A 77 7.80 10.26 -9.80
C LEU A 77 8.40 11.54 -9.17
N ASP A 78 9.67 11.85 -9.45
CA ASP A 78 10.45 12.92 -8.80
C ASP A 78 10.56 12.74 -7.27
N ILE A 79 10.59 11.48 -6.81
CA ILE A 79 10.83 11.12 -5.42
C ILE A 79 12.31 10.73 -5.32
N ASP A 80 13.14 11.70 -4.93
CA ASP A 80 14.60 11.59 -4.85
C ASP A 80 15.07 10.95 -3.52
N THR A 81 14.38 9.90 -3.09
CA THR A 81 14.67 9.14 -1.88
C THR A 81 14.48 7.66 -2.14
N ASP A 82 15.21 6.82 -1.40
CA ASP A 82 14.89 5.39 -1.33
C ASP A 82 13.45 5.19 -0.83
N LEU A 83 12.83 4.07 -1.21
CA LEU A 83 11.52 3.69 -0.70
C LEU A 83 11.57 3.67 0.83
N PRO A 84 10.83 4.53 1.55
CA PRO A 84 10.81 4.47 3.00
C PRO A 84 10.36 3.08 3.46
N ASP A 85 10.96 2.61 4.55
CA ASP A 85 10.55 1.37 5.18
C ASP A 85 9.05 1.44 5.49
N PHE A 86 8.35 0.36 5.18
CA PHE A 86 6.91 0.29 5.37
C PHE A 86 6.46 -1.06 5.88
N PHE A 87 5.32 -1.05 6.55
CA PHE A 87 4.64 -2.24 7.03
C PHE A 87 3.19 -2.24 6.59
N VAL A 88 2.66 -3.45 6.41
CA VAL A 88 1.27 -3.70 6.07
C VAL A 88 0.59 -4.33 7.28
N THR A 89 -0.53 -3.77 7.71
CA THR A 89 -1.33 -4.32 8.83
C THR A 89 -2.82 -4.32 8.50
N LYS A 90 -3.62 -5.05 9.28
CA LYS A 90 -5.07 -5.07 9.12
C LYS A 90 -5.69 -3.76 9.61
N ALA A 91 -6.78 -3.34 8.95
CA ALA A 91 -7.56 -2.18 9.34
C ALA A 91 -9.02 -2.56 9.70
N PRO A 92 -9.24 -3.41 10.74
CA PRO A 92 -10.55 -4.00 11.03
C PRO A 92 -11.62 -2.97 11.40
N LEU A 93 -11.22 -1.77 11.83
CA LEU A 93 -12.13 -0.66 12.10
C LEU A 93 -12.80 -0.11 10.84
N TYR A 94 -12.20 -0.31 9.66
CA TYR A 94 -12.79 0.08 8.37
C TYR A 94 -13.64 -1.06 7.80
N SER A 95 -13.05 -2.25 7.64
CA SER A 95 -13.76 -3.50 7.31
C SER A 95 -12.79 -4.70 7.40
N PRO A 96 -13.26 -5.96 7.34
CA PRO A 96 -12.37 -7.14 7.28
C PRO A 96 -11.56 -7.25 5.97
N TYR A 97 -11.77 -6.36 5.02
CA TYR A 97 -11.12 -6.33 3.71
C TYR A 97 -10.20 -5.11 3.53
N HIS A 98 -9.89 -4.40 4.63
CA HIS A 98 -9.01 -3.25 4.59
C HIS A 98 -7.69 -3.51 5.30
N TYR A 99 -6.66 -2.87 4.76
CA TYR A 99 -5.29 -2.95 5.22
C TYR A 99 -4.70 -1.54 5.29
N LEU A 100 -3.77 -1.32 6.21
CA LEU A 100 -2.99 -0.10 6.28
C LEU A 100 -1.61 -0.37 5.71
N VAL A 101 -1.17 0.48 4.80
CA VAL A 101 0.23 0.57 4.38
C VAL A 101 0.80 1.82 5.03
N THR A 102 1.76 1.64 5.94
CA THR A 102 2.32 2.75 6.71
C THR A 102 3.79 2.90 6.38
N PHE A 103 4.16 4.05 5.81
CA PHE A 103 5.54 4.42 5.51
C PHE A 103 6.14 5.19 6.69
N ILE A 104 7.30 4.75 7.13
CA ILE A 104 8.07 5.35 8.22
C ILE A 104 9.19 6.18 7.58
N GLU A 105 9.28 7.46 7.94
CA GLU A 105 10.48 8.26 7.67
C GLU A 105 11.45 8.05 8.85
N ASP A 106 12.74 7.83 8.57
CA ASP A 106 13.83 7.92 9.57
C ASP A 106 14.02 9.37 10.07
#